data_AF-A0A7Y8L4B2-F1
#
_entry.id   AF-A0A7Y8L4B2-F1
#
_cell.length_a   1.000
_cell.length_b   1.000
_cell.length_c   1.000
_cell.angle_alpha   90.00
_cell.angle_beta   90.00
_cell.angle_gamma   90.00
#
_symmetry.space_group_name_H-M   'P 1'
#
loop_
_entity.id
_entity.type
_entity.pdbx_description
1 polymer ?
#
loop_
_entity_poly.entity_id
_entity_poly.type
_entity_poly.pdbx_seq_one_letter_code
_entity_poly.pdbx_strand_id
1 'polypeptide(L)'
;MKGSITWKSPAYWTLGGLVVVLLVTGFFWWREPTRAFGGNFAPMAQQQFARFQIASRDATSAWVIDTAAGDVFLIFSTGKWKEVGSIFDEKNRIKK
;
A
#
# COMPACT_ATOMS: atom_id res chain seq x y z
N MET A 1 -34.20 0.12 51.95
CA MET A 1 -32.76 0.43 52.03
C MET A 1 -32.24 0.68 50.63
N LYS A 2 -31.71 1.88 50.36
CA LYS A 2 -31.33 2.36 49.02
C LYS A 2 -29.85 2.03 48.83
N GLY A 3 -29.53 1.01 48.02
CA GLY A 3 -28.16 0.59 47.77
C GLY A 3 -27.38 1.68 47.02
N SER A 4 -26.43 2.31 47.69
CA SER A 4 -25.49 3.24 47.06
C SER A 4 -24.42 2.43 46.33
N ILE A 5 -24.48 2.44 44.99
CA ILE A 5 -23.39 1.94 44.16
C ILE A 5 -22.21 2.90 44.36
N THR A 6 -21.27 2.49 45.19
CA THR A 6 -20.03 3.23 45.39
C THR A 6 -19.14 3.01 44.16
N TRP A 7 -19.10 4.03 43.31
CA TRP A 7 -18.15 4.15 42.19
C TRP A 7 -16.71 4.24 42.75
N LYS A 8 -16.17 3.11 43.20
CA LYS A 8 -14.81 3.03 43.73
C LYS A 8 -14.01 1.98 42.98
N SER A 9 -13.52 2.33 41.80
CA SER A 9 -12.28 1.73 41.29
C SER A 9 -11.73 2.52 40.11
N PRO A 10 -10.97 3.61 40.36
CA PRO A 10 -10.16 4.25 39.32
C PRO A 10 -9.20 3.27 38.62
N ALA A 11 -8.90 2.13 39.26
CA ALA A 11 -8.10 1.03 38.72
C ALA A 11 -8.69 0.38 37.45
N TYR A 12 -10.01 0.28 37.32
CA TYR A 12 -10.61 -0.31 36.11
C TYR A 12 -10.54 0.63 34.91
N TRP A 13 -10.59 1.94 35.14
CA TRP A 13 -10.43 2.95 34.08
C TRP A 13 -8.99 3.02 33.58
N THR A 14 -8.00 2.91 34.46
CA THR A 14 -6.60 2.85 34.06
C THR A 14 -6.26 1.55 33.34
N LEU A 15 -6.74 0.39 33.82
CA LEU A 15 -6.56 -0.89 33.13
C LEU A 15 -7.25 -0.89 31.76
N GLY A 16 -8.49 -0.44 31.68
CA GLY A 16 -9.22 -0.32 30.42
C GLY A 16 -8.52 0.61 29.42
N GLY A 17 -8.07 1.78 29.89
CA GLY A 17 -7.30 2.71 29.07
C GLY A 17 -6.00 2.12 28.55
N LEU A 18 -5.27 1.37 29.39
CA LEU A 18 -4.00 0.75 29.02
C LEU A 18 -4.17 -0.37 27.98
N VAL A 19 -5.24 -1.16 28.09
CA VAL A 19 -5.60 -2.16 27.08
C VAL A 19 -5.93 -1.50 25.74
N VAL A 20 -6.69 -0.40 25.74
CA VAL A 20 -7.01 0.33 24.52
C VAL A 20 -5.75 0.91 23.88
N VAL A 21 -4.84 1.50 24.66
CA VAL A 21 -3.57 2.01 24.15
C VAL A 21 -2.76 0.89 23.50
N LEU A 22 -2.61 -0.26 24.19
CA LEU A 22 -1.87 -1.41 23.67
C LEU A 22 -2.47 -1.95 22.37
N LEU A 23 -3.80 -2.08 22.29
CA LEU A 23 -4.49 -2.55 21.09
C LEU A 23 -4.32 -1.57 19.92
N VAL A 24 -4.43 -0.26 20.17
CA VAL A 24 -4.22 0.77 19.14
C VAL A 24 -2.77 0.73 18.65
N THR A 25 -1.78 0.72 19.54
CA THR A 25 -0.38 0.59 19.13
C THR A 25 -0.14 -0.71 18.36
N GLY A 26 -0.61 -1.87 18.84
CA GLY A 26 -0.44 -3.14 18.15
C GLY A 26 -1.05 -3.14 16.75
N PHE A 27 -2.22 -2.50 16.59
CA PHE A 27 -2.87 -2.35 15.28
C PHE A 27 -2.08 -1.47 14.31
N PHE A 28 -1.45 -0.39 14.79
CA PHE A 28 -0.57 0.44 13.97
C PHE A 28 0.68 -0.32 13.49
N TRP A 29 1.23 -1.22 14.31
CA TRP A 29 2.36 -2.06 13.91
C TRP A 29 1.98 -3.16 12.91
N TRP A 30 0.71 -3.57 12.89
CA TRP A 30 0.19 -4.56 11.92
C TRP A 30 -0.33 -3.93 10.62
N ARG A 31 -0.31 -2.60 10.48
CA ARG A 31 -0.67 -2.00 9.19
C ARG A 31 0.36 -2.36 8.14
N GLU A 32 -0.11 -2.89 7.02
CA GLU A 32 0.70 -3.00 5.82
C GLU A 32 1.24 -1.60 5.45
N PRO A 33 2.54 -1.48 5.12
CA PRO A 33 3.13 -0.21 4.75
C PRO A 33 2.38 0.39 3.57
N THR A 34 2.10 1.69 3.64
CA THR A 34 1.46 2.43 2.56
C THR A 34 2.28 2.28 1.29
N ARG A 35 1.63 1.95 0.17
CA ARG A 35 2.27 1.83 -1.14
C ARG A 35 3.14 3.07 -1.44
N ALA A 36 4.41 2.87 -1.80
CA ALA A 36 5.36 3.96 -2.03
C ALA A 36 5.00 4.84 -3.23
N PHE A 37 4.21 4.30 -4.16
CA PHE A 37 3.74 5.01 -5.33
C PHE A 37 2.22 4.92 -5.37
N GLY A 38 1.57 5.94 -5.97
CA GLY A 38 0.11 6.11 -6.01
C GLY A 38 -0.65 4.82 -6.34
N GLY A 39 -1.87 4.73 -5.78
CA GLY A 39 -2.69 3.52 -5.64
C GLY A 39 -2.89 2.65 -6.88
N ASN A 40 -3.50 1.48 -6.64
CA ASN A 40 -3.86 0.46 -7.64
C ASN A 40 -4.29 1.12 -8.96
N PHE A 41 -3.82 0.60 -10.11
CA PHE A 41 -4.30 1.03 -11.43
C PHE A 41 -5.80 1.34 -11.31
N ALA A 42 -6.17 2.62 -11.33
CA ALA A 42 -7.58 2.97 -11.50
C ALA A 42 -8.02 2.25 -12.79
N PRO A 43 -9.25 1.70 -12.86
CA PRO A 43 -9.70 0.96 -14.04
C PRO A 43 -9.36 1.81 -15.25
N MET A 44 -8.44 1.30 -16.08
CA MET A 44 -7.62 2.03 -17.03
C MET A 44 -8.34 3.25 -17.63
N ALA A 45 -8.32 4.39 -16.94
CA ALA A 45 -8.36 5.68 -17.57
C ALA A 45 -6.94 5.87 -18.08
N GLN A 46 -6.61 5.06 -19.08
CA GLN A 46 -5.38 5.11 -19.85
C GLN A 46 -5.24 6.57 -20.22
N GLN A 47 -4.38 7.34 -19.53
CA GLN A 47 -4.13 8.72 -19.91
C GLN A 47 -3.56 8.61 -21.31
N GLN A 48 -4.41 8.85 -22.31
CA GLN A 48 -4.17 8.58 -23.72
C GLN A 48 -2.93 9.31 -24.26
N PHE A 49 -2.42 10.26 -23.48
CA PHE A 49 -1.31 11.14 -23.80
C PHE A 49 -0.12 11.02 -22.82
N ALA A 50 -0.17 10.13 -21.83
CA ALA A 50 0.93 9.93 -20.90
C ALA A 50 1.97 8.97 -21.50
N ARG A 51 3.19 9.49 -21.73
CA ARG A 51 4.36 8.72 -22.19
C ARG A 51 4.74 7.58 -21.23
N PHE A 52 4.50 7.79 -19.94
CA PHE A 52 4.79 6.79 -18.90
C PHE A 52 3.51 6.47 -18.13
N GLN A 53 3.21 5.18 -17.99
CA GLN A 53 2.19 4.68 -17.09
C GLN A 53 2.84 4.05 -15.88
N ILE A 54 2.52 4.56 -14.69
CA ILE A 54 3.13 4.13 -13.43
C ILE A 54 2.09 3.45 -12.57
N ALA A 55 2.43 2.30 -12.00
CA ALA A 55 1.57 1.62 -11.04
C ALA A 55 2.37 0.98 -9.93
N SER A 56 1.91 1.15 -8.69
CA SER A 56 2.58 0.56 -7.54
C SER A 56 2.53 -0.97 -7.59
N ARG A 57 3.70 -1.59 -7.40
CA ARG A 57 3.83 -3.05 -7.22
C ARG A 57 3.72 -3.42 -5.75
N ASP A 58 4.49 -2.75 -4.91
CA ASP A 58 4.55 -2.97 -3.45
C ASP A 58 4.90 -1.67 -2.72
N ALA A 59 5.13 -1.74 -1.40
CA ALA A 59 5.50 -0.59 -0.58
C ALA A 59 6.89 0.00 -0.87
N THR A 60 7.67 -0.64 -1.74
CA THR A 60 9.04 -0.24 -2.06
C THR A 60 9.31 -0.12 -3.55
N SER A 61 8.35 -0.45 -4.41
CA SER A 61 8.54 -0.49 -5.85
C SER A 61 7.27 -0.24 -6.67
N ALA A 62 7.46 0.22 -7.91
CA ALA A 62 6.42 0.45 -8.90
C ALA A 62 6.84 0.00 -10.29
N TRP A 63 5.87 -0.46 -11.05
CA TRP A 63 5.97 -0.68 -12.48
C TRP A 63 5.87 0.65 -13.21
N VAL A 64 6.74 0.85 -14.20
CA VAL A 64 6.71 1.98 -15.11
C VAL A 64 6.71 1.41 -16.52
N ILE A 65 5.69 1.73 -17.30
CA ILE A 65 5.57 1.32 -18.70
C ILE A 65 5.81 2.55 -19.55
N ASP A 66 6.83 2.52 -20.41
CA ASP A 66 6.95 3.47 -21.50
C ASP A 66 5.93 3.07 -22.58
N THR A 67 4.89 3.88 -22.75
CA THR A 67 3.80 3.57 -23.69
C THR A 67 4.18 3.79 -25.15
N ALA A 68 5.26 4.53 -25.41
CA ALA A 68 5.78 4.76 -26.76
C ALA A 68 6.69 3.62 -27.22
N ALA A 69 7.57 3.15 -26.34
CA ALA A 69 8.51 2.06 -26.64
C ALA A 69 7.99 0.66 -26.28
N GLY A 70 7.00 0.57 -25.39
CA GLY A 70 6.48 -0.69 -24.85
C GLY A 70 7.37 -1.32 -23.77
N ASP A 71 8.43 -0.64 -23.34
CA ASP A 71 9.38 -1.12 -22.34
C ASP A 71 8.81 -1.00 -20.93
N VAL A 72 9.13 -1.99 -20.10
CA VAL A 72 8.69 -2.11 -18.72
C VAL A 72 9.89 -2.00 -17.79
N PHE A 73 9.84 -1.00 -16.92
CA PHE A 73 10.81 -0.76 -15.87
C PHE A 73 10.17 -1.00 -14.51
N LEU A 74 11.00 -1.37 -13.55
CA LEU A 74 10.68 -1.42 -12.14
C LEU A 74 11.50 -0.35 -11.44
N ILE A 75 10.82 0.64 -10.87
CA ILE A 75 11.43 1.67 -10.03
C ILE A 75 11.29 1.28 -8.56
N PHE A 76 12.35 1.50 -7.79
CA PHE A 76 12.35 1.30 -6.35
C PHE A 76 12.31 2.65 -5.62
N SER A 77 11.74 2.65 -4.42
CA SER A 77 11.76 3.76 -3.45
C SER A 77 13.16 4.27 -3.13
N THR A 78 14.19 3.43 -3.30
CA THR A 78 15.60 3.80 -3.18
C THR A 78 16.13 4.61 -4.37
N GLY A 79 15.29 4.95 -5.36
CA GLY A 79 15.66 5.63 -6.60
C GLY A 79 16.37 4.75 -7.62
N LYS A 80 16.46 3.43 -7.38
CA LYS A 80 17.04 2.47 -8.33
C LYS A 80 16.03 2.12 -9.40
N TRP A 81 16.50 1.94 -10.62
CA TRP A 81 15.69 1.50 -11.76
C TRP A 81 16.22 0.15 -12.25
N LYS A 82 15.29 -0.74 -12.61
CA LYS A 82 15.61 -2.03 -13.22
C LYS A 82 14.75 -2.23 -14.44
N GLU A 83 15.35 -2.50 -15.58
CA GLU A 83 14.62 -2.95 -16.76
C GLU A 83 14.14 -4.38 -16.55
N VAL A 84 12.87 -4.64 -16.83
CA VAL A 84 12.24 -5.95 -16.62
C VAL A 84 11.92 -6.64 -17.93
N GLY A 85 11.66 -5.89 -19.00
CA GLY A 85 11.46 -6.42 -20.34
C GLY A 85 10.52 -5.54 -21.16
N SER A 86 9.99 -6.09 -22.25
CA SER A 86 9.07 -5.39 -23.14
C SER A 86 7.70 -6.07 -23.19
N ILE A 87 6.63 -5.27 -23.23
CA ILE A 87 5.25 -5.75 -23.42
C ILE A 87 5.10 -6.43 -24.78
N PHE A 88 5.84 -5.97 -25.79
CA PHE A 88 5.75 -6.52 -27.14
C PHE A 88 6.30 -7.94 -27.23
N ASP A 89 7.40 -8.22 -26.53
CA ASP A 89 8.00 -9.55 -26.46
C ASP A 89 7.05 -10.53 -25.75
N GLU A 90 6.46 -10.08 -24.63
CA GLU A 90 5.54 -10.89 -23.85
C GLU A 90 4.24 -11.19 -24.63
N LYS A 91 3.75 -10.21 -25.40
CA LYS A 91 2.62 -10.39 -26.32
C LYS A 91 2.92 -11.43 -27.40
N ASN A 92 4.14 -11.45 -27.94
CA ASN A 92 4.54 -12.43 -28.95
C ASN A 92 4.70 -13.83 -28.34
N ARG A 93 5.14 -13.94 -27.08
CA ARG A 93 5.23 -15.21 -26.34
C ARG A 93 3.87 -15.85 -26.09
N ILE A 94 2.86 -15.07 -25.69
CA ILE A 94 1.51 -15.58 -25.38
C ILE A 94 0.75 -16.04 -26.64
N LYS A 95 1.11 -15.51 -27.81
CA LYS A 95 0.48 -15.88 -29.09
C LYS A 95 0.99 -17.20 -29.69
N LYS A 96 2.07 -17.78 -29.15
CA LYS A 96 2.61 -19.08 -29.55
C LYS A 96 1.91 -20.20 -28.80
#